data_AF-A0A7Y3DSN0-F1
#
_entry.id   AF-A0A7Y3DSN0-F1
#
_cell.length_a   1.000
_cell.length_b   1.000
_cell.length_c   1.000
_cell.angle_alpha   90.00
_cell.angle_beta   90.00
_cell.angle_gamma   90.00
#
_symmetry.space_group_name_H-M   'P 1'
#
loop_
_entity.id
_entity.type
_entity.pdbx_description
1 polymer ?
#
loop_
_entity_poly.entity_id
_entity_poly.type
_entity_poly.pdbx_seq_one_letter_code
_entity_poly.pdbx_strand_id
1 'polypeptide(L)'
;MSTDTSNRRYELDWLRVLAILVVFLYHSTRFFNLGDWHVKNVDTYVWVELWNVFATRWMMPLFFIISGASLFYAIGKFDGWLKFYVDKFLRLMIPLIIGSVTHAALQIYLERSSHGQFSGSFISFLPEYFKGLYFAINMPGNFAFHGMHLW
;
A
#
# COMPACT_ATOMS: atom_id res chain seq x y z
N MET A 1 -33.50 2.68 28.32
CA MET A 1 -32.62 1.79 27.54
C MET A 1 -32.19 2.58 26.31
N SER A 2 -31.11 3.35 26.42
CA SER A 2 -30.60 4.19 25.34
C SER A 2 -29.93 3.29 24.31
N THR A 3 -30.63 3.01 23.21
CA THR A 3 -30.02 2.49 21.99
C THR A 3 -29.21 3.62 21.38
N ASP A 4 -28.00 3.84 21.90
CA ASP A 4 -27.06 4.76 21.30
C ASP A 4 -26.53 4.07 20.03
N THR A 5 -27.33 4.16 18.96
CA THR A 5 -26.88 3.81 17.63
C THR A 5 -25.77 4.80 17.30
N SER A 6 -24.54 4.44 17.62
CA SER A 6 -23.35 5.08 17.07
C SER A 6 -23.59 5.27 15.58
N ASN A 7 -23.89 6.50 15.18
CA ASN A 7 -24.43 6.79 13.86
C ASN A 7 -23.30 6.65 12.83
N ARG A 8 -23.06 5.40 12.40
CA ARG A 8 -21.98 5.02 11.51
C ARG A 8 -22.19 5.73 10.18
N ARG A 9 -21.17 6.46 9.74
CA ARG A 9 -21.17 7.24 8.50
C ARG A 9 -20.83 6.32 7.33
N TYR A 10 -21.82 5.58 6.84
CA TYR A 10 -21.65 4.62 5.74
C TYR A 10 -21.12 5.26 4.46
N GLU A 11 -21.40 6.54 4.23
CA GLU A 11 -20.87 7.28 3.10
C GLU A 11 -19.35 7.41 3.13
N LEU A 12 -18.73 7.55 4.32
CA LEU A 12 -17.28 7.59 4.47
C LEU A 12 -16.64 6.21 4.25
N ASP A 13 -17.35 5.16 4.65
CA ASP A 13 -16.91 3.79 4.41
C ASP A 13 -16.93 3.45 2.92
N TRP A 14 -18.00 3.81 2.20
CA TRP A 14 -18.08 3.63 0.75
C TRP A 14 -17.05 4.48 0.00
N LEU A 15 -16.84 5.73 0.40
CA LEU A 15 -15.77 6.58 -0.13
C LEU A 15 -14.40 5.90 0.01
N ARG A 16 -14.13 5.29 1.16
CA ARG A 16 -12.89 4.55 1.39
C ARG A 16 -12.77 3.32 0.49
N VAL A 17 -13.83 2.53 0.36
CA VAL A 17 -13.86 1.34 -0.52
C VAL A 17 -13.58 1.73 -1.96
N LEU A 18 -14.23 2.78 -2.47
CA LEU A 18 -14.00 3.29 -3.81
C LEU A 18 -12.58 3.82 -3.98
N ALA A 19 -12.05 4.56 -2.98
CA ALA A 19 -10.67 5.04 -3.01
C ALA A 19 -9.66 3.89 -3.08
N ILE A 20 -9.85 2.83 -2.29
CA ILE A 20 -9.00 1.63 -2.30
C ILE A 20 -9.12 0.90 -3.65
N LEU A 21 -10.32 0.79 -4.21
CA LEU A 21 -10.51 0.20 -5.53
C LEU A 21 -9.73 0.97 -6.62
N VAL A 22 -9.75 2.31 -6.57
CA VAL A 22 -8.96 3.14 -7.49
C VAL A 22 -7.45 2.91 -7.30
N VAL A 23 -6.97 2.77 -6.07
CA VAL A 23 -5.56 2.43 -5.77
C VAL A 23 -5.18 1.08 -6.37
N PHE A 24 -6.05 0.08 -6.17
CA PHE A 24 -5.85 -1.26 -6.71
C PHE A 24 -5.73 -1.22 -8.25
N LEU A 25 -6.63 -0.50 -8.92
CA LEU A 25 -6.59 -0.33 -10.38
C LEU A 25 -5.37 0.47 -10.82
N TYR A 26 -5.02 1.55 -10.12
CA TYR A 26 -3.84 2.37 -10.39
C TYR A 26 -2.58 1.51 -10.42
N HIS A 27 -2.37 0.69 -9.41
CA HIS A 27 -1.16 -0.12 -9.35
C HIS A 27 -1.19 -1.35 -10.25
N SER A 28 -2.36 -1.98 -10.46
CA SER A 28 -2.51 -3.06 -11.43
C SER A 28 -2.20 -2.59 -12.85
N THR A 29 -2.59 -1.36 -13.18
CA THR A 29 -2.35 -0.77 -14.51
C THR A 29 -0.92 -0.26 -14.71
N ARG A 30 -0.11 -0.06 -13.64
CA ARG A 30 1.33 0.28 -13.76
C ARG A 30 2.13 -0.75 -14.56
N PHE A 31 1.63 -1.98 -14.65
CA PHE A 31 2.21 -3.00 -15.52
C PHE A 31 2.28 -2.57 -16.99
N PHE A 32 1.34 -1.72 -17.44
CA PHE A 32 1.13 -1.30 -18.83
C PHE A 32 1.42 0.19 -19.10
N ASN A 33 1.79 0.99 -18.09
CA ASN A 33 2.12 2.40 -18.30
C ASN A 33 3.52 2.56 -18.93
N LEU A 34 4.00 3.78 -19.15
CA LEU A 34 5.30 4.01 -19.80
C LEU A 34 6.47 4.04 -18.80
N GLY A 35 6.19 4.37 -17.53
CA GLY A 35 7.20 4.48 -16.48
C GLY A 35 7.67 3.12 -15.93
N ASP A 36 8.79 3.17 -15.21
CA ASP A 36 9.39 2.01 -14.54
C ASP A 36 8.47 1.43 -13.45
N TRP A 37 8.56 0.11 -13.24
CA TRP A 37 7.75 -0.62 -12.27
C TRP A 37 8.38 -1.95 -11.88
N HIS A 38 7.94 -2.54 -10.77
CA HIS A 38 8.42 -3.83 -10.28
C HIS A 38 8.44 -4.91 -11.37
N VAL A 39 7.40 -4.99 -12.19
CA VAL A 39 7.34 -5.86 -13.36
C VAL A 39 6.62 -5.11 -14.47
N LYS A 40 7.08 -5.25 -15.70
CA LYS A 40 6.55 -4.57 -16.88
C LYS A 40 6.12 -5.53 -17.96
N ASN A 41 5.05 -5.17 -18.66
CA ASN A 41 4.71 -5.80 -19.93
C ASN A 41 5.60 -5.29 -21.06
N VAL A 42 5.70 -6.08 -22.13
CA VAL A 42 6.32 -5.64 -23.40
C VAL A 42 5.45 -4.57 -24.07
N ASP A 43 4.13 -4.76 -24.09
CA ASP A 43 3.20 -3.79 -24.67
C ASP A 43 2.75 -2.76 -23.62
N THR A 44 2.95 -1.48 -23.92
CA THR A 44 2.60 -0.35 -23.06
C THR A 44 1.73 0.65 -23.80
N TYR A 45 0.93 1.43 -23.06
CA TYR A 45 -0.04 2.34 -23.66
C TYR A 45 -0.02 3.73 -23.02
N VAL A 46 0.01 4.75 -23.87
CA VAL A 46 0.02 6.18 -23.45
C VAL A 46 -1.22 6.52 -22.62
N TRP A 47 -2.39 5.97 -22.93
CA TRP A 47 -3.61 6.26 -22.17
C TRP A 47 -3.52 5.78 -20.71
N VAL A 48 -2.76 4.72 -20.46
CA VAL A 48 -2.52 4.21 -19.10
C VAL A 48 -1.64 5.18 -18.32
N GLU A 49 -0.68 5.84 -18.97
CA GLU A 49 0.11 6.90 -18.35
C GLU A 49 -0.76 8.09 -17.92
N LEU A 50 -1.71 8.50 -18.78
CA LEU A 50 -2.66 9.57 -18.45
C LEU A 50 -3.55 9.19 -17.25
N TRP A 51 -4.06 7.95 -17.23
CA TRP A 51 -4.78 7.40 -16.08
C TRP A 51 -3.91 7.42 -14.81
N ASN A 52 -2.65 7.02 -14.92
CA ASN A 52 -1.70 6.98 -13.81
C ASN A 52 -1.51 8.36 -13.21
N VAL A 53 -1.20 9.36 -14.03
CA VAL A 53 -1.03 10.76 -13.62
C VAL A 53 -2.29 11.29 -12.95
N PHE A 54 -3.47 11.01 -13.53
CA PHE A 54 -4.73 11.40 -12.92
C PHE A 54 -4.89 10.78 -11.53
N ALA A 55 -4.79 9.46 -11.41
CA ALA A 55 -4.98 8.75 -10.15
C ALA A 55 -3.99 9.22 -9.07
N THR A 56 -2.70 9.38 -9.38
CA THR A 56 -1.69 9.84 -8.41
C THR A 56 -1.98 11.24 -7.88
N ARG A 57 -2.52 12.15 -8.72
CA ARG A 57 -2.82 13.53 -8.32
C ARG A 57 -3.98 13.62 -7.33
N TRP A 58 -4.96 12.72 -7.43
CA TRP A 58 -6.18 12.77 -6.63
C TRP A 58 -6.19 11.81 -5.44
N MET A 59 -5.55 10.64 -5.55
CA MET A 59 -5.62 9.59 -4.54
C MET A 59 -5.13 10.05 -3.17
N MET A 60 -3.90 10.56 -3.07
CA MET A 60 -3.32 10.91 -1.77
C MET A 60 -4.14 11.98 -1.03
N PRO A 61 -4.53 13.11 -1.67
CA PRO A 61 -5.44 14.07 -1.04
C PRO A 61 -6.76 13.45 -0.56
N LEU A 62 -7.38 12.56 -1.37
CA LEU A 62 -8.64 11.91 -1.01
C LEU A 62 -8.49 11.04 0.25
N PHE A 63 -7.41 10.25 0.34
CA PHE A 63 -7.13 9.45 1.55
C PHE A 63 -6.89 10.30 2.78
N PHE A 64 -6.20 11.45 2.66
CA PHE A 64 -6.03 12.37 3.78
C PHE A 64 -7.36 12.94 4.26
N ILE A 65 -8.26 13.31 3.35
CA ILE A 65 -9.61 13.80 3.70
C ILE A 65 -10.42 12.71 4.40
N ILE A 66 -10.48 11.49 3.83
CA ILE A 66 -11.21 10.35 4.42
C ILE A 66 -10.64 9.98 5.79
N SER A 67 -9.32 9.94 5.93
CA SER A 67 -8.63 9.63 7.19
C SER A 67 -8.89 10.69 8.25
N GLY A 68 -8.83 11.98 7.88
CA GLY A 68 -9.13 13.11 8.75
C GLY A 68 -10.58 13.10 9.24
N ALA A 69 -11.55 12.91 8.33
CA ALA A 69 -12.96 12.79 8.69
C ALA A 69 -13.20 11.58 9.61
N SER A 70 -12.61 10.43 9.30
CA SER A 70 -12.72 9.21 10.12
C SER A 70 -12.15 9.43 11.53
N LEU A 71 -11.03 10.15 11.65
CA LEU A 71 -10.43 10.49 12.93
C LEU A 71 -11.31 11.46 13.73
N PHE A 72 -11.84 12.51 13.08
CA PHE A 72 -12.72 13.50 13.71
C PHE A 72 -13.94 12.85 14.37
N TYR A 73 -14.62 11.93 13.67
CA TYR A 73 -15.77 11.21 14.23
C TYR A 73 -15.41 10.13 15.25
N ALA A 74 -14.16 9.65 15.26
CA ALA A 74 -13.72 8.59 16.16
C ALA A 74 -13.13 9.13 17.48
N ILE A 75 -12.56 10.34 17.49
CA ILE A 75 -11.78 10.85 18.63
C ILE A 75 -12.59 10.95 19.93
N GLY A 76 -13.90 11.25 19.83
CA GLY A 76 -14.80 11.33 20.97
C GLY A 76 -15.23 9.99 21.57
N LYS A 77 -14.76 8.86 21.04
CA LYS A 77 -15.16 7.50 21.46
C LYS A 77 -14.10 6.76 22.28
N PHE A 78 -12.95 7.37 22.55
CA PHE A 78 -11.84 6.71 23.24
C PHE A 78 -11.70 7.19 24.69
N ASP A 79 -11.51 6.26 25.62
CA ASP A 79 -11.34 6.51 27.06
C ASP A 79 -9.95 7.08 27.43
N GLY A 80 -9.33 7.86 26.54
CA GLY A 80 -8.02 8.47 26.75
C GLY A 80 -7.05 8.28 25.59
N TRP A 81 -6.10 9.22 25.48
CA TRP A 81 -5.14 9.31 24.37
C TRP A 81 -4.24 8.09 24.23
N LEU A 82 -3.74 7.52 25.34
CA LEU A 82 -2.81 6.39 25.29
C LEU A 82 -3.44 5.15 24.63
N LYS A 83 -4.67 4.79 25.03
CA LYS A 83 -5.42 3.66 24.47
C LYS A 83 -5.68 3.86 22.98
N PHE A 84 -6.09 5.06 22.59
CA PHE A 84 -6.27 5.44 21.18
C PHE A 84 -5.00 5.22 20.34
N TYR A 85 -3.84 5.70 20.82
CA TYR A 85 -2.59 5.57 20.09
C TYR A 85 -2.13 4.11 19.99
N VAL A 86 -2.19 3.34 21.08
CA VAL A 86 -1.78 1.93 21.09
C VAL A 86 -2.65 1.09 20.16
N ASP A 87 -3.97 1.23 20.24
CA ASP A 87 -4.90 0.49 19.40
C ASP A 87 -4.66 0.77 17.90
N LYS A 88 -4.45 2.04 17.55
CA LYS A 88 -4.18 2.44 16.17
C LYS A 88 -2.80 1.97 15.70
N PHE A 89 -1.78 2.09 16.56
CA PHE A 89 -0.43 1.67 16.25
C PHE A 89 -0.35 0.17 15.98
N LEU A 90 -0.91 -0.66 16.87
CA LEU A 90 -0.88 -2.12 16.70
C LEU A 90 -1.68 -2.55 15.46
N ARG A 91 -2.84 -1.93 15.21
CA ARG A 91 -3.67 -2.21 14.03
C ARG A 91 -2.94 -1.89 12.71
N LEU A 92 -2.00 -0.94 12.70
CA LEU A 92 -1.23 -0.57 11.50
C LEU A 92 0.09 -1.32 11.41
N MET A 93 0.84 -1.43 12.50
CA MET A 93 2.20 -1.97 12.50
C MET A 93 2.22 -3.50 12.40
N ILE A 94 1.27 -4.21 13.01
CA ILE A 94 1.24 -5.67 12.92
C ILE A 94 1.03 -6.13 11.46
N PRO A 95 0.01 -5.65 10.73
CA PRO A 95 -0.15 -6.01 9.32
C PRO A 95 1.02 -5.54 8.45
N LEU A 96 1.58 -4.36 8.74
CA LEU A 96 2.73 -3.83 8.02
C LEU A 96 3.94 -4.77 8.12
N ILE A 97 4.32 -5.16 9.35
CA ILE A 97 5.47 -6.06 9.56
C ILE A 97 5.23 -7.40 8.86
N ILE A 98 4.04 -7.98 9.01
CA ILE A 98 3.70 -9.25 8.38
C ILE A 98 3.80 -9.13 6.86
N GLY A 99 3.19 -8.10 6.27
CA GLY A 99 3.23 -7.86 4.84
C GLY A 99 4.65 -7.57 4.31
N SER A 100 5.44 -6.78 5.03
CA SER A 100 6.85 -6.52 4.72
C SER A 100 7.72 -7.78 4.77
N VAL A 101 7.46 -8.72 5.67
CA VAL A 101 8.26 -9.96 5.75
C VAL A 101 7.80 -11.01 4.74
N THR A 102 6.51 -11.03 4.39
CA THR A 102 5.92 -12.09 3.54
C THR A 102 5.72 -11.63 2.09
N HIS A 103 4.80 -10.69 1.87
CA HIS A 103 4.34 -10.29 0.55
C HIS A 103 5.38 -9.42 -0.18
N ALA A 104 6.03 -8.51 0.54
CA ALA A 104 7.09 -7.69 -0.05
C ALA A 104 8.31 -8.52 -0.47
N ALA A 105 8.61 -9.62 0.22
CA ALA A 105 9.67 -10.54 -0.19
C ALA A 105 9.37 -11.15 -1.57
N LEU A 106 8.13 -11.58 -1.81
CA LEU A 106 7.70 -12.08 -3.10
C LEU A 106 7.75 -10.98 -4.17
N GLN A 107 7.29 -9.78 -3.85
CA GLN A 107 7.28 -8.65 -4.79
C GLN A 107 8.70 -8.25 -5.21
N ILE A 108 9.62 -8.08 -4.27
CA ILE A 108 11.02 -7.75 -4.58
C ILE A 108 11.69 -8.89 -5.34
N TYR A 109 11.41 -10.15 -5.01
CA TYR A 109 11.92 -11.29 -5.79
C TYR A 109 11.50 -11.19 -7.27
N LEU A 110 10.23 -10.92 -7.54
CA LEU A 110 9.72 -10.75 -8.91
C LEU A 110 10.35 -9.53 -9.60
N GLU A 111 10.58 -8.44 -8.87
CA GLU A 111 11.30 -7.28 -9.39
C GLU A 111 12.73 -7.64 -9.78
N ARG A 112 13.53 -8.19 -8.85
CA ARG A 112 14.93 -8.54 -9.11
C ARG A 112 15.05 -9.55 -10.25
N SER A 113 14.13 -10.51 -10.33
CA SER A 113 14.11 -11.50 -11.40
C SER A 113 13.77 -10.86 -12.75
N SER A 114 12.74 -10.00 -12.82
CA SER A 114 12.34 -9.34 -14.07
C SER A 114 13.37 -8.33 -14.58
N HIS A 115 14.13 -7.70 -13.68
CA HIS A 115 15.20 -6.76 -14.02
C HIS A 115 16.57 -7.44 -14.25
N GLY A 116 16.63 -8.78 -14.22
CA GLY A 116 17.88 -9.53 -14.43
C GLY A 116 18.92 -9.37 -13.31
N GLN A 117 18.50 -8.90 -12.13
CA GLN A 117 19.36 -8.67 -10.96
C GLN A 117 19.48 -9.90 -10.05
N PHE A 118 18.59 -10.88 -10.22
CA PHE A 118 18.64 -12.14 -9.50
C PHE A 118 18.24 -13.29 -10.43
N SER A 119 18.94 -14.42 -10.32
CA SER A 119 18.58 -15.67 -10.97
C SER A 119 18.56 -16.78 -9.93
N GLY A 120 17.44 -17.51 -9.86
CA GLY A 120 17.22 -18.53 -8.84
C GLY A 120 15.75 -18.71 -8.51
N SER A 121 15.48 -19.54 -7.52
CA SER A 121 14.14 -19.74 -6.97
C SER A 121 13.81 -18.69 -5.89
N PHE A 122 12.53 -18.55 -5.57
CA PHE A 122 12.10 -17.72 -4.45
C PHE A 122 12.75 -18.13 -3.12
N ILE A 123 12.89 -19.43 -2.86
CA ILE A 123 13.51 -19.93 -1.63
C ILE A 123 14.99 -19.53 -1.52
N SER A 124 15.73 -19.57 -2.62
CA SER A 124 17.11 -19.07 -2.65
C SER A 124 17.21 -17.55 -2.50
N PHE A 125 16.12 -16.80 -2.76
CA PHE A 125 16.08 -15.35 -2.57
C PHE A 125 15.80 -14.94 -1.12
N LEU A 126 15.18 -15.79 -0.30
CA LEU A 126 14.81 -15.43 1.08
C LEU A 126 15.97 -14.91 1.94
N PRO A 127 17.18 -15.50 1.91
CA PRO A 127 18.33 -14.93 2.63
C PRO A 127 18.81 -13.60 2.05
N GLU A 128 18.68 -13.43 0.73
CA GLU A 128 19.05 -12.19 0.02
C GLU A 128 18.08 -11.05 0.32
N TYR A 129 16.81 -11.37 0.60
CA TYR A 129 15.77 -10.38 0.89
C TYR A 129 16.12 -9.48 2.07
N PHE A 130 16.78 -10.01 3.10
CA PHE A 130 17.13 -9.24 4.29
C PHE A 130 18.43 -8.44 4.14
N LYS A 131 19.06 -8.44 2.96
CA LYS A 131 20.29 -7.67 2.71
C LYS A 131 19.95 -6.25 2.26
N GLY A 132 20.21 -5.28 3.15
CA GLY A 132 20.07 -3.85 2.88
C GLY A 132 18.61 -3.39 2.80
N LEU A 133 18.40 -2.07 2.92
CA LEU A 133 17.07 -1.46 2.86
C LEU A 133 16.70 -1.12 1.42
N TYR A 134 15.49 -1.49 1.02
CA TYR A 134 14.95 -1.15 -0.30
C TYR A 134 14.40 0.29 -0.31
N PHE A 135 15.03 1.17 -1.07
CA PHE A 135 14.62 2.59 -1.17
C PHE A 135 13.86 2.93 -2.45
N ALA A 136 14.19 2.30 -3.58
CA ALA A 136 13.52 2.49 -4.85
C ALA A 136 13.84 1.34 -5.82
N ILE A 137 13.08 1.27 -6.92
CA ILE A 137 13.29 0.30 -7.99
C ILE A 137 14.72 0.46 -8.51
N ASN A 138 15.39 -0.67 -8.79
CA ASN A 138 16.77 -0.70 -9.29
C ASN A 138 17.85 -0.13 -8.34
N MET A 139 17.52 0.21 -7.09
CA MET A 139 18.49 0.61 -6.06
C MET A 139 19.03 -0.61 -5.29
N PRO A 140 20.20 -0.51 -4.64
CA PRO A 140 20.70 -1.58 -3.77
C PRO A 140 19.80 -1.78 -2.55
N GLY A 141 19.82 -3.00 -2.00
CA GLY A 141 19.04 -3.39 -0.82
C GLY A 141 17.71 -4.03 -1.18
N ASN A 142 17.32 -5.08 -0.46
CA ASN A 142 16.13 -5.87 -0.78
C ASN A 142 15.03 -5.77 0.27
N PHE A 143 15.35 -5.40 1.51
CA PHE A 143 14.38 -5.44 2.60
C PHE A 143 13.43 -4.24 2.49
N ALA A 144 12.17 -4.55 2.17
CA ALA A 144 11.15 -3.57 1.97
C ALA A 144 10.40 -3.28 3.28
N PHE A 145 10.98 -2.35 4.04
CA PHE A 145 10.50 -1.97 5.37
C PHE A 145 9.23 -1.09 5.32
N HIS A 146 8.95 -0.48 4.18
CA HIS A 146 7.68 0.20 3.92
C HIS A 146 6.69 -0.80 3.33
N GLY A 147 5.40 -0.53 3.48
CA GLY A 147 4.32 -1.47 3.17
C GLY A 147 4.10 -1.74 1.69
N MET A 148 5.17 -1.69 0.87
CA MET A 148 5.28 -2.12 -0.53
C MET A 148 3.97 -2.56 -1.12
N HIS A 149 3.19 -1.59 -1.57
CA HIS A 149 2.08 -1.90 -2.45
C HIS A 149 1.07 -2.94 -1.89
N LEU A 150 0.96 -3.03 -0.56
CA LEU A 150 0.09 -3.93 0.20
C LEU A 150 -1.36 -3.39 0.31
N TRP A 151 -2.01 -3.12 -0.82
CA TRP A 151 -3.42 -2.70 -0.86
C TRP A 151 -4.37 -3.89 -1.06
#